data_AF-A0A5B9EA46-F1
#
_entry.id   AF-A0A5B9EA46-F1
#
_cell.length_a   1.000
_cell.length_b   1.000
_cell.length_c   1.000
_cell.angle_alpha   90.00
_cell.angle_beta   90.00
_cell.angle_gamma   90.00
#
_symmetry.space_group_name_H-M   'P 1'
#
loop_
_entity.id
_entity.type
_entity.pdbx_description
1 polymer ?
#
loop_
_entity_poly.entity_id
_entity_poly.type
_entity_poly.pdbx_seq_one_letter_code
_entity_poly.pdbx_strand_id
1 'polypeptide(L)'
;MSEHEELSLLRNFFAAYFHEDWRCNADTTEAVVDDYARGGTPEELRLVANAIRSYAARFSNDRDLEKGLDKDLGCYYVPSGTGLSAKAWMEGIANRFSQDIPN
;
A
#
# COMPACT_ATOMS: atom_id res chain seq x y z
N MET A 1 5.81 -4.74 16.41
CA MET A 1 6.02 -3.53 15.61
C MET A 1 5.28 -2.39 16.29
N SER A 2 5.97 -1.30 16.59
CA SER A 2 5.38 -0.06 17.10
C SER A 2 4.67 0.69 15.96
N GLU A 3 3.79 1.62 16.30
CA GLU A 3 3.10 2.46 15.32
C GLU A 3 4.08 3.27 14.45
N HIS A 4 5.17 3.76 15.02
CA HIS A 4 6.17 4.52 14.28
C HIS A 4 6.92 3.68 13.24
N GLU A 5 7.28 2.44 13.59
CA GLU A 5 7.90 1.49 12.67
C GLU A 5 6.94 1.10 11.54
N GLU A 6 5.67 0.89 11.86
CA GLU A 6 4.63 0.60 10.87
C GLU A 6 4.46 1.76 9.88
N LEU A 7 4.31 2.99 10.37
CA LEU A 7 4.19 4.17 9.51
C LEU A 7 5.44 4.35 8.65
N SER A 8 6.63 4.11 9.19
CA SER A 8 7.88 4.20 8.44
C SER A 8 7.95 3.14 7.33
N LEU A 9 7.54 1.91 7.63
CA LEU A 9 7.46 0.81 6.65
C LEU A 9 6.50 1.15 5.52
N LEU A 10 5.29 1.62 5.86
CA LEU A 10 4.28 1.99 4.87
C LEU A 10 4.70 3.19 4.04
N ARG A 11 5.30 4.22 4.64
CA ARG A 11 5.87 5.37 3.92
C ARG A 11 6.94 4.94 2.93
N ASN A 12 7.84 4.05 3.33
CA ASN A 12 8.89 3.55 2.43
C ASN A 12 8.31 2.85 1.21
N PHE A 13 7.21 2.10 1.35
CA PHE A 13 6.51 1.49 0.23
C PHE A 13 5.75 2.53 -0.61
N PHE A 14 4.80 3.25 0.00
CA PHE A 14 3.89 4.14 -0.74
C PHE A 14 4.61 5.34 -1.35
N ALA A 15 5.49 6.02 -0.61
CA ALA A 15 6.19 7.19 -1.14
C ALA A 15 7.24 6.84 -2.19
N ALA A 16 7.84 5.65 -2.16
CA ALA A 16 8.85 5.25 -3.14
C ALA A 16 8.24 4.69 -4.43
N TYR A 17 7.09 4.00 -4.36
CA TYR A 17 6.48 3.31 -5.49
C TYR A 17 5.26 4.04 -6.07
N PHE A 18 4.56 4.83 -5.26
CA PHE A 18 3.41 5.65 -5.67
C PHE A 18 3.72 7.15 -5.52
N HIS A 19 4.93 7.58 -5.91
CA HIS A 19 5.32 8.99 -6.01
C HIS A 19 4.60 9.73 -7.16
N GLU A 20 4.75 11.05 -7.27
CA GLU A 20 4.08 11.90 -8.29
C GLU A 20 4.13 11.34 -9.72
N ASP A 21 5.28 10.84 -10.12
CA ASP A 21 5.56 10.33 -11.47
C ASP A 21 5.42 8.81 -11.58
N TRP A 22 4.75 8.12 -10.66
CA TRP A 22 4.67 6.65 -10.67
C TRP A 22 4.17 6.08 -12.02
N ARG A 23 3.33 6.84 -12.74
CA ARG A 23 2.82 6.49 -14.07
C ARG A 23 3.87 6.51 -15.18
N CYS A 24 5.03 7.14 -14.97
CA CYS A 24 6.15 7.07 -15.90
C CYS A 24 6.82 5.69 -15.86
N ASN A 25 6.66 4.95 -14.76
CA ASN A 25 7.32 3.68 -14.50
C ASN A 25 6.37 2.48 -14.64
N ALA A 26 5.06 2.70 -14.50
CA ALA A 26 4.05 1.64 -14.55
C ALA A 26 2.72 2.14 -15.10
N ASP A 27 2.08 1.31 -15.94
CA ASP A 27 0.76 1.63 -16.52
C ASP A 27 -0.39 1.45 -15.53
N THR A 28 -0.23 0.56 -14.54
CA THR A 28 -1.28 0.24 -13.55
C THR A 28 -0.73 0.14 -12.13
N THR A 29 -1.61 0.26 -11.14
CA THR A 29 -1.23 0.09 -9.73
C THR A 29 -0.78 -1.34 -9.43
N GLU A 30 -1.34 -2.33 -10.13
CA GLU A 30 -0.95 -3.74 -9.99
C GLU A 30 0.49 -3.94 -10.47
N ALA A 31 0.89 -3.28 -11.57
CA ALA A 31 2.27 -3.37 -12.06
C ALA A 31 3.28 -2.78 -11.07
N VAL A 32 2.92 -1.69 -10.37
CA VAL A 32 3.73 -1.11 -9.27
C VAL A 32 3.86 -2.11 -8.11
N VAL A 33 2.74 -2.70 -7.69
CA VAL A 33 2.69 -3.68 -6.60
C VAL A 33 3.51 -4.94 -6.94
N ASP A 34 3.40 -5.43 -8.18
CA ASP A 34 4.17 -6.57 -8.66
C ASP A 34 5.67 -6.24 -8.75
N ASP A 35 6.05 -5.01 -9.08
CA ASP A 35 7.45 -4.58 -9.08
C ASP A 35 8.05 -4.60 -7.68
N TYR A 36 7.34 -4.03 -6.71
CA TYR A 36 7.72 -4.14 -5.30
C TYR A 36 7.84 -5.60 -4.84
N ALA A 37 6.86 -6.44 -5.21
CA ALA A 37 6.84 -7.85 -4.82
C ALA A 37 8.04 -8.64 -5.39
N ARG A 38 8.51 -8.31 -6.60
CA ARG A 38 9.70 -8.95 -7.20
C ARG A 38 10.98 -8.63 -6.45
N GLY A 39 11.07 -7.47 -5.81
CA GLY A 39 12.25 -7.03 -5.07
C GLY A 39 12.27 -7.44 -3.60
N GLY A 40 11.13 -7.85 -3.04
CA GLY A 40 10.97 -8.17 -1.62
C GLY A 40 11.03 -9.66 -1.29
N THR A 41 11.46 -9.97 -0.08
CA THR A 41 11.34 -11.32 0.48
C THR A 41 9.91 -11.60 0.95
N PRO A 42 9.46 -12.88 1.01
CA PRO A 42 8.12 -13.20 1.48
C PRO A 42 7.82 -12.72 2.91
N GLU A 43 8.83 -12.60 3.77
CA GLU A 43 8.68 -12.05 5.12
C GLU A 43 8.42 -10.54 5.09
N GLU A 44 9.19 -9.79 4.30
CA GLU A 44 8.98 -8.35 4.11
C GLU A 44 7.60 -8.06 3.52
N LEU A 45 7.17 -8.82 2.51
CA LEU A 45 5.85 -8.67 1.90
C LEU A 45 4.74 -8.89 2.93
N ARG A 46 4.85 -9.91 3.80
CA ARG A 46 3.88 -10.15 4.87
C ARG A 46 3.89 -9.06 5.93
N LEU A 47 5.05 -8.50 6.27
CA LEU A 47 5.15 -7.36 7.18
C LEU A 47 4.40 -6.15 6.61
N VAL A 48 4.61 -5.83 5.33
CA VAL A 48 3.89 -4.75 4.66
C VAL A 48 2.39 -5.03 4.58
N ALA A 49 1.98 -6.26 4.23
CA ALA A 49 0.57 -6.64 4.19
C ALA A 49 -0.15 -6.43 5.54
N ASN A 50 0.49 -6.86 6.63
CA ASN A 50 -0.05 -6.70 7.97
C ASN A 50 -0.08 -5.22 8.40
N ALA A 51 0.93 -4.44 8.03
CA ALA A 51 0.98 -3.00 8.26
C ALA A 51 -0.16 -2.29 7.51
N ILE A 52 -0.39 -2.63 6.23
CA ILE A 52 -1.46 -2.06 5.41
C ILE A 52 -2.82 -2.30 6.07
N ARG A 53 -3.09 -3.53 6.49
CA ARG A 53 -4.35 -3.89 7.16
C ARG A 53 -4.54 -3.17 8.49
N SER A 54 -3.49 -3.11 9.29
CA SER A 54 -3.50 -2.45 10.60
C SER A 54 -3.73 -0.94 10.48
N TYR A 55 -3.06 -0.29 9.53
CA TYR A 55 -3.25 1.13 9.23
C TYR A 55 -4.66 1.41 8.71
N ALA A 56 -5.13 0.65 7.71
CA ALA A 56 -6.47 0.83 7.13
C ALA A 56 -7.60 0.63 8.16
N ALA A 57 -7.41 -0.25 9.15
CA ALA A 57 -8.38 -0.49 10.21
C ALA A 57 -8.56 0.70 11.17
N ARG A 58 -7.63 1.67 11.21
CA ARG A 58 -7.73 2.87 12.05
C ARG A 58 -8.77 3.88 11.55
N PHE A 59 -9.13 3.78 10.27
CA PHE A 59 -10.02 4.73 9.62
C PHE A 59 -11.44 4.17 9.51
N SER A 60 -12.42 4.97 9.90
CA SER A 60 -13.84 4.60 9.85
C SER A 60 -14.47 4.77 8.47
N ASN A 61 -13.80 5.51 7.57
CA ASN A 61 -14.30 5.81 6.24
C ASN A 61 -13.16 6.00 5.23
N ASP A 62 -13.48 5.78 3.97
CA ASP A 62 -12.53 5.81 2.86
C ASP A 62 -11.93 7.19 2.59
N ARG A 63 -12.68 8.27 2.81
CA ARG A 63 -12.19 9.63 2.55
C ARG A 63 -11.05 9.97 3.49
N ASP A 64 -11.16 9.63 4.76
CA ASP A 64 -10.10 9.90 5.72
C ASP A 64 -8.90 8.95 5.54
N LEU A 65 -9.14 7.70 5.13
CA LEU A 65 -8.07 6.79 4.73
C LEU A 65 -7.29 7.32 3.52
N GLU A 66 -7.99 7.85 2.51
CA GLU A 66 -7.35 8.45 1.33
C GLU A 66 -6.54 9.71 1.66
N LYS A 67 -7.01 10.54 2.60
CA LYS A 67 -6.19 11.64 3.13
C LYS A 67 -4.94 11.13 3.84
N GLY A 68 -5.05 10.04 4.59
CA GLY A 68 -3.91 9.41 5.28
C GLY A 68 -2.89 8.84 4.29
N LEU A 69 -3.35 8.21 3.20
CA LEU A 69 -2.49 7.76 2.10
C LEU A 69 -1.62 8.91 1.56
N ASP A 70 -2.20 10.07 1.28
CA ASP A 70 -1.46 11.26 0.83
C ASP A 70 -0.57 11.83 1.95
N LYS A 71 -1.17 12.24 3.08
CA LYS A 71 -0.50 13.04 4.11
C LYS A 71 0.48 12.25 4.97
N ASP A 72 0.12 11.04 5.34
CA ASP A 72 0.93 10.23 6.25
C ASP A 72 1.88 9.32 5.49
N LEU A 73 1.43 8.76 4.35
CA LEU A 73 2.16 7.72 3.62
C LEU A 73 2.86 8.23 2.34
N GLY A 74 2.55 9.44 1.88
CA GLY A 74 3.16 10.02 0.67
C GLY A 74 2.70 9.36 -0.63
N CYS A 75 1.54 8.73 -0.64
CA CYS A 75 0.94 8.07 -1.80
C CYS A 75 0.21 9.08 -2.69
N TYR A 76 0.68 9.25 -3.93
CA TYR A 76 0.04 10.11 -4.94
C TYR A 76 -1.04 9.40 -5.75
N TYR A 77 -1.21 8.09 -5.58
CA TYR A 77 -2.36 7.40 -6.15
C TYR A 77 -3.62 7.68 -5.33
N VAL A 78 -4.70 8.06 -6.04
CA VAL A 78 -6.01 8.39 -5.47
C VAL A 78 -7.04 7.35 -5.95
N PRO A 79 -7.35 6.32 -5.14
CA PRO A 79 -8.27 5.25 -5.51
C PRO A 79 -9.67 5.76 -5.90
N SER A 80 -10.17 6.79 -5.21
CA SER A 80 -11.50 7.35 -5.52
C SER A 80 -11.62 7.91 -6.94
N GLY A 81 -10.51 8.39 -7.51
CA GLY A 81 -10.45 8.90 -8.89
C GLY A 81 -10.68 7.83 -9.97
N THR A 82 -10.55 6.54 -9.61
CA THR A 82 -10.81 5.40 -10.50
C THR A 82 -12.09 4.64 -10.11
N GLY A 83 -12.88 5.18 -9.17
CA GLY A 83 -14.09 4.54 -8.67
C GLY A 83 -13.83 3.41 -7.67
N LEU A 84 -12.61 3.28 -7.16
CA LEU A 84 -12.24 2.29 -6.16
C LEU A 84 -12.35 2.85 -4.74
N SER A 85 -12.73 1.97 -3.81
CA SER A 85 -12.60 2.22 -2.38
C SER A 85 -11.13 2.20 -1.99
N ALA A 86 -10.66 3.18 -1.21
CA ALA A 86 -9.30 3.21 -0.71
C ALA A 86 -9.00 1.98 0.15
N LYS A 87 -9.97 1.57 0.97
CA LYS A 87 -9.87 0.36 1.79
C LYS A 87 -9.82 -0.90 0.94
N ALA A 88 -10.69 -1.03 -0.06
CA ALA A 88 -10.68 -2.20 -0.94
C ALA A 88 -9.38 -2.30 -1.75
N TRP A 89 -8.85 -1.17 -2.23
CA TRP A 89 -7.58 -1.10 -2.93
C TRP A 89 -6.41 -1.54 -2.05
N MET A 90 -6.29 -0.98 -0.83
CA MET A 90 -5.26 -1.39 0.14
C MET A 90 -5.37 -2.87 0.52
N GLU A 91 -6.59 -3.38 0.72
CA GLU A 91 -6.81 -4.80 1.00
C GLU A 91 -6.38 -5.69 -0.18
N GLY A 92 -6.58 -5.24 -1.42
CA GLY A 92 -6.07 -5.90 -2.61
C GLY A 92 -4.55 -6.04 -2.60
N ILE A 93 -3.82 -4.98 -2.24
CA ILE A 93 -2.37 -4.98 -2.09
C ILE A 93 -1.94 -5.96 -0.99
N ALA A 94 -2.57 -5.89 0.19
CA ALA A 94 -2.23 -6.78 1.31
C ALA A 94 -2.47 -8.26 0.97
N ASN A 95 -3.56 -8.56 0.26
CA ASN A 95 -3.83 -9.90 -0.25
C ASN A 95 -2.75 -10.36 -1.22
N ARG A 96 -2.34 -9.50 -2.16
CA ARG A 96 -1.28 -9.81 -3.14
C ARG A 96 0.04 -10.15 -2.45
N PHE A 97 0.41 -9.43 -1.40
CA PHE A 97 1.64 -9.68 -0.63
C PHE A 97 1.56 -10.88 0.32
N SER A 98 0.34 -11.32 0.65
CA SER A 98 0.10 -12.47 1.54
C SER A 98 -0.06 -13.79 0.78
N GLN A 99 -0.37 -13.74 -0.52
CA GLN A 99 -0.45 -14.89 -1.42
C GLN A 99 0.97 -15.13 -1.97
N ASP A 100 1.64 -16.20 -1.53
CA ASP A 100 3.11 -16.16 -1.37
C ASP A 100 3.70 -17.08 -0.28
N ILE A 101 3.00 -18.10 0.22
CA ILE A 101 3.59 -19.18 1.04
C ILE A 101 2.92 -20.51 0.67
N PRO A 102 3.54 -21.34 -0.16
CA PRO A 102 3.43 -22.78 0.03
C PRO A 102 3.98 -23.08 1.43
N ASN A 103 3.12 -23.59 2.31
CA ASN A 103 3.52 -24.18 3.58
C ASN A 103 4.45 -25.38 3.36
#